data_AF-A0A957LTR6-F1
#
_entry.id   AF-A0A957LTR6-F1
#
_cell.length_a   1.000
_cell.length_b   1.000
_cell.length_c   1.000
_cell.angle_alpha   90.00
_cell.angle_beta   90.00
_cell.angle_gamma   90.00
#
_symmetry.space_group_name_H-M   'P 1'
#
loop_
_entity.id
_entity.type
_entity.pdbx_description
1 polymer ?
#
loop_
_entity_poly.entity_id
_entity_poly.type
_entity_poly.pdbx_seq_one_letter_code
_entity_poly.pdbx_strand_id
1 'polypeptide(L)'
;PDNAFLDAAHAKFTEATGIVVNRIPGEQSATDRLSAYNLQLGAGSSDIDVLQIDVIWPGILAQHAVDLNESLSDLAAQHFPAIVENNTVNGALVGMPWFTDAGLLYYRTDLLEKYGLSAPTTWDELEAAANTVQEGERAENADFWGFVFQANAYEGLTCNGLEWQYSNGGGRIVEDVDGTTTVTLNNENAIAAFERARGWIGTIAPEGVTTYQEA
;
A
#
# COMPACT_ATOMS: atom_id res chain seq x y z
N PRO A 1 6.66 -10.44 3.57
CA PRO A 1 7.48 -11.53 4.16
C PRO A 1 8.61 -11.95 3.21
N ASP A 2 9.83 -12.19 3.71
CA ASP A 2 10.92 -12.67 2.87
C ASP A 2 10.75 -14.16 2.49
N ASN A 3 11.53 -14.61 1.50
CA ASN A 3 11.45 -15.98 1.00
C ASN A 3 11.77 -17.01 2.10
N ALA A 4 12.73 -16.69 2.98
CA ALA A 4 13.16 -17.60 4.04
C ALA A 4 12.06 -17.85 5.08
N PHE A 5 11.30 -16.81 5.44
CA PHE A 5 10.15 -16.93 6.32
C PHE A 5 9.07 -17.82 5.70
N LEU A 6 8.75 -17.61 4.42
CA LEU A 6 7.72 -18.40 3.73
C LEU A 6 8.12 -19.87 3.63
N ASP A 7 9.37 -20.16 3.28
CA ASP A 7 9.87 -21.53 3.19
C ASP A 7 9.80 -22.25 4.56
N ALA A 8 10.13 -21.54 5.65
CA ALA A 8 9.99 -22.07 7.00
C ALA A 8 8.52 -22.29 7.41
N ALA A 9 7.61 -21.40 7.01
CA ALA A 9 6.18 -21.53 7.27
C ALA A 9 5.60 -22.73 6.51
N HIS A 10 5.94 -22.91 5.23
CA HIS A 10 5.54 -24.07 4.44
C HIS A 10 6.05 -25.37 5.04
N ALA A 11 7.31 -25.43 5.47
CA ALA A 11 7.87 -26.62 6.11
C ALA A 11 7.09 -27.02 7.38
N LYS A 12 6.77 -26.05 8.24
CA LYS A 12 5.94 -26.29 9.45
C LYS A 12 4.53 -26.75 9.10
N PHE A 13 3.92 -26.17 8.08
CA PHE A 13 2.60 -26.59 7.63
C PHE A 13 2.61 -28.03 7.09
N THR A 14 3.61 -28.38 6.28
CA THR A 14 3.78 -29.75 5.76
C THR A 14 4.05 -30.74 6.88
N GLU A 15 4.88 -30.39 7.87
CA GLU A 15 5.10 -31.24 9.05
C GLU A 15 3.81 -31.50 9.84
N ALA A 16 2.99 -30.47 10.03
CA ALA A 16 1.76 -30.57 10.82
C ALA A 16 0.62 -31.31 10.11
N THR A 17 0.55 -31.23 8.78
CA THR A 17 -0.62 -31.69 8.00
C THR A 17 -0.34 -32.83 7.03
N GLY A 18 0.93 -33.05 6.66
CA GLY A 18 1.32 -33.91 5.56
C GLY A 18 1.03 -33.34 4.17
N ILE A 19 0.48 -32.12 4.05
CA ILE A 19 0.17 -31.47 2.78
C ILE A 19 1.41 -30.72 2.29
N VAL A 20 1.82 -30.97 1.05
CA VAL A 20 2.97 -30.31 0.41
C VAL A 20 2.52 -29.01 -0.25
N VAL A 21 3.22 -27.91 0.05
CA VAL A 21 2.98 -26.61 -0.57
C VAL A 21 3.99 -26.37 -1.69
N ASN A 22 3.50 -26.13 -2.91
CA ASN A 22 4.33 -25.73 -4.04
C ASN A 22 4.21 -24.23 -4.25
N ARG A 23 5.29 -23.48 -4.03
CA ARG A 23 5.30 -22.04 -4.26
C ARG A 23 5.52 -21.73 -5.73
N ILE A 24 4.62 -20.93 -6.30
CA ILE A 24 4.79 -20.35 -7.63
C ILE A 24 5.29 -18.91 -7.43
N PRO A 25 6.50 -18.56 -7.90
CA PRO A 25 6.97 -17.18 -7.88
C PRO A 25 6.01 -16.29 -8.68
N GLY A 26 5.50 -15.23 -8.06
CA GLY A 26 4.66 -14.23 -8.71
C GLY A 26 5.45 -12.99 -9.10
N GLU A 27 4.81 -12.12 -9.87
CA GLU A 27 5.35 -10.80 -10.21
C GLU A 27 5.50 -9.93 -8.96
N GLN A 28 6.56 -9.10 -8.91
CA GLN A 28 6.80 -8.20 -7.77
C GLN A 28 5.82 -7.01 -7.75
N SER A 29 5.57 -6.42 -8.92
CA SER A 29 4.59 -5.34 -9.10
C SER A 29 3.16 -5.85 -8.85
N ALA A 30 2.41 -5.14 -8.01
CA ALA A 30 1.00 -5.42 -7.77
C ALA A 30 0.19 -5.39 -9.10
N THR A 31 0.48 -4.42 -9.96
CA THR A 31 -0.20 -4.26 -11.26
C THR A 31 0.03 -5.47 -12.19
N ASP A 32 1.28 -5.95 -12.27
CA ASP A 32 1.62 -7.08 -13.14
C ASP A 32 1.08 -8.39 -12.55
N ARG A 33 1.13 -8.53 -11.22
CA ARG A 33 0.58 -9.70 -10.51
C ARG A 33 -0.94 -9.82 -10.70
N LEU A 34 -1.68 -8.72 -10.59
CA LEU A 34 -3.13 -8.72 -10.86
C LEU A 34 -3.42 -9.11 -12.32
N SER A 35 -2.63 -8.62 -13.27
CA SER A 35 -2.77 -8.96 -14.69
C SER A 35 -2.56 -10.47 -14.94
N ALA A 36 -1.54 -11.05 -14.30
CA ALA A 36 -1.29 -12.49 -14.37
C ALA A 36 -2.43 -13.31 -13.75
N TYR A 37 -2.95 -12.90 -12.58
CA TYR A 37 -4.09 -13.55 -11.94
C TYR A 37 -5.34 -13.51 -12.82
N ASN A 38 -5.68 -12.35 -13.40
CA ASN A 38 -6.84 -12.22 -14.29
C ASN A 38 -6.74 -13.16 -15.50
N LEU A 39 -5.55 -13.31 -16.09
CA LEU A 39 -5.34 -14.23 -17.21
C LEU A 39 -5.57 -15.69 -16.78
N GLN A 40 -4.99 -16.11 -15.66
CA GLN A 40 -5.08 -17.50 -15.16
C GLN A 40 -6.50 -17.85 -14.72
N LEU A 41 -7.13 -16.99 -13.92
CA LEU A 41 -8.49 -17.19 -13.41
C LEU A 41 -9.53 -17.08 -14.53
N GLY A 42 -9.34 -16.16 -15.48
CA GLY A 42 -10.19 -16.03 -16.67
C GLY A 42 -10.12 -17.24 -17.60
N ALA A 43 -8.98 -17.95 -17.63
CA ALA A 43 -8.84 -19.22 -18.34
C ALA A 43 -9.39 -20.43 -17.56
N GLY A 44 -9.80 -20.25 -16.30
CA GLY A 44 -10.22 -21.34 -15.42
C GLY A 44 -9.09 -22.30 -15.06
N SER A 45 -7.84 -21.81 -14.98
CA SER A 45 -6.71 -22.62 -14.55
C SER A 45 -6.93 -23.16 -13.13
N SER A 46 -6.53 -24.41 -12.92
CA SER A 46 -6.50 -25.11 -11.63
C SER A 46 -5.09 -25.22 -11.06
N ASP A 47 -4.13 -24.46 -11.57
CA ASP A 47 -2.71 -24.59 -11.20
C ASP A 47 -2.37 -23.89 -9.86
N ILE A 48 -3.28 -23.03 -9.36
CA ILE A 48 -3.11 -22.26 -8.12
C ILE A 48 -4.34 -22.46 -7.23
N ASP A 49 -4.11 -23.00 -6.03
CA ASP A 49 -5.17 -23.21 -5.03
C ASP A 49 -5.36 -22.02 -4.08
N VAL A 50 -4.27 -21.31 -3.76
CA VAL A 50 -4.26 -20.20 -2.80
C VAL A 50 -3.52 -19.01 -3.41
N LEU A 51 -4.19 -17.86 -3.50
CA LEU A 51 -3.63 -16.63 -4.03
C LEU A 51 -3.31 -15.66 -2.90
N GLN A 52 -2.09 -15.11 -2.91
CA GLN A 52 -1.81 -13.90 -2.17
C GLN A 52 -2.37 -12.72 -2.96
N ILE A 53 -3.41 -12.08 -2.44
CA ILE A 53 -4.08 -10.94 -3.06
C ILE A 53 -3.77 -9.65 -2.31
N ASP A 54 -3.69 -8.54 -3.05
CA ASP A 54 -3.62 -7.21 -2.49
C ASP A 54 -4.95 -6.82 -1.81
N VAL A 55 -4.90 -5.91 -0.83
CA VAL A 55 -6.07 -5.40 -0.12
C VAL A 55 -7.08 -4.72 -1.06
N ILE A 56 -6.65 -4.17 -2.20
CA ILE A 56 -7.58 -3.56 -3.17
C ILE A 56 -8.22 -4.55 -4.16
N TRP A 57 -7.82 -5.83 -4.16
CA TRP A 57 -8.32 -6.83 -5.12
C TRP A 57 -9.56 -7.64 -4.72
N PRO A 58 -10.05 -7.71 -3.46
CA PRO A 58 -11.23 -8.51 -3.12
C PRO A 58 -12.41 -8.24 -4.05
N GLY A 59 -12.75 -6.97 -4.30
CA GLY A 59 -13.87 -6.60 -5.17
C GLY A 59 -13.69 -7.04 -6.63
N ILE A 60 -12.45 -7.09 -7.12
CA ILE A 60 -12.10 -7.47 -8.49
C ILE A 60 -12.15 -8.99 -8.65
N LEU A 61 -11.60 -9.71 -7.68
CA LEU A 61 -11.39 -11.16 -7.75
C LEU A 61 -12.51 -11.97 -7.09
N ALA A 62 -13.48 -11.33 -6.43
CA ALA A 62 -14.55 -11.99 -5.69
C ALA A 62 -15.28 -13.08 -6.48
N GLN A 63 -15.51 -12.86 -7.79
CA GLN A 63 -16.19 -13.84 -8.66
C GLN A 63 -15.41 -15.14 -8.86
N HIS A 64 -14.11 -15.15 -8.55
CA HIS A 64 -13.23 -16.32 -8.63
C HIS A 64 -12.93 -16.93 -7.26
N ALA A 65 -13.34 -16.28 -6.17
CA ALA A 65 -13.02 -16.69 -4.81
C ALA A 65 -14.08 -17.64 -4.25
N VAL A 66 -13.64 -18.53 -3.34
CA VAL A 66 -14.53 -19.33 -2.51
C VAL A 66 -15.04 -18.47 -1.35
N ASP A 67 -16.32 -18.60 -0.99
CA ASP A 67 -16.85 -17.96 0.22
C ASP A 67 -16.34 -18.71 1.47
N LEU A 68 -15.56 -18.00 2.30
CA LEU A 68 -14.91 -18.54 3.47
C LEU A 68 -15.75 -18.40 4.76
N ASN A 69 -16.92 -17.75 4.71
CA ASN A 69 -17.74 -17.47 5.89
C ASN A 69 -18.04 -18.72 6.72
N GLU A 70 -18.46 -19.82 6.07
CA GLU A 70 -18.83 -21.05 6.77
C GLU A 70 -17.65 -21.70 7.50
N SER A 71 -16.44 -21.57 6.94
CA SER A 71 -15.26 -22.29 7.43
C SER A 71 -14.38 -21.46 8.35
N LEU A 72 -14.34 -20.14 8.17
CA LEU A 72 -13.31 -19.28 8.77
C LEU A 72 -13.84 -18.03 9.47
N SER A 73 -15.15 -17.85 9.62
CA SER A 73 -15.73 -16.67 10.29
C SER A 73 -15.21 -16.44 11.73
N ASP A 74 -15.09 -17.50 12.53
CA ASP A 74 -14.53 -17.42 13.89
C ASP A 74 -13.06 -16.97 13.91
N LEU A 75 -12.29 -17.32 12.87
CA LEU A 75 -10.91 -16.88 12.74
C LEU A 75 -10.86 -15.43 12.23
N ALA A 76 -11.70 -15.09 11.25
CA ALA A 76 -11.81 -13.74 10.72
C ALA A 76 -12.14 -12.71 11.81
N ALA A 77 -13.02 -13.07 12.76
CA ALA A 77 -13.39 -12.23 13.89
C ALA A 77 -12.21 -11.87 14.84
N GLN A 78 -11.07 -12.55 14.73
CA GLN A 78 -9.85 -12.26 15.50
C GLN A 78 -8.95 -11.20 14.84
N HIS A 79 -9.28 -10.78 13.61
CA HIS A 79 -8.55 -9.76 12.87
C HIS A 79 -9.22 -8.39 12.98
N PHE A 80 -8.55 -7.35 12.46
CA PHE A 80 -9.11 -6.00 12.44
C PHE A 80 -10.42 -5.95 11.62
N PRO A 81 -11.53 -5.46 12.20
CA PRO A 81 -12.83 -5.43 11.54
C PRO A 81 -12.82 -4.77 10.16
N ALA A 82 -12.06 -3.67 10.00
CA ALA A 82 -11.97 -2.95 8.74
C ALA A 82 -11.34 -3.79 7.61
N ILE A 83 -10.39 -4.67 7.93
CA ILE A 83 -9.76 -5.54 6.93
C ILE A 83 -10.69 -6.70 6.57
N VAL A 84 -11.41 -7.25 7.57
CA VAL A 84 -12.42 -8.28 7.33
C VAL A 84 -13.56 -7.74 6.47
N GLU A 85 -14.02 -6.52 6.74
CA GLU A 85 -15.02 -5.81 5.94
C GLU A 85 -14.53 -5.60 4.50
N ASN A 86 -13.30 -5.11 4.31
CA ASN A 86 -12.69 -4.97 2.99
C ASN A 86 -12.64 -6.29 2.20
N ASN A 87 -12.35 -7.40 2.89
CA ASN A 87 -12.30 -8.73 2.29
C ASN A 87 -13.68 -9.39 2.16
N THR A 88 -14.76 -8.73 2.56
CA THR A 88 -16.13 -9.23 2.45
C THR A 88 -16.84 -8.51 1.33
N VAL A 89 -17.08 -9.21 0.21
CA VAL A 89 -17.69 -8.63 -1.00
C VAL A 89 -19.06 -9.25 -1.21
N ASN A 90 -20.10 -8.42 -1.30
CA ASN A 90 -21.49 -8.87 -1.45
C ASN A 90 -21.91 -9.91 -0.39
N GLY A 91 -21.37 -9.78 0.83
CA GLY A 91 -21.65 -10.68 1.96
C GLY A 91 -20.79 -11.95 2.00
N ALA A 92 -19.98 -12.24 0.99
CA ALA A 92 -19.05 -13.38 0.97
C ALA A 92 -17.66 -12.97 1.45
N LEU A 93 -17.07 -13.74 2.38
CA LEU A 93 -15.68 -13.51 2.81
C LEU A 93 -14.75 -14.13 1.77
N VAL A 94 -14.12 -13.31 0.93
CA VAL A 94 -13.35 -13.78 -0.24
C VAL A 94 -11.84 -13.87 0.01
N GLY A 95 -11.37 -13.50 1.21
CA GLY A 95 -9.97 -13.61 1.59
C GLY A 95 -9.73 -13.42 3.08
N MET A 96 -8.70 -14.09 3.61
CA MET A 96 -8.30 -13.93 5.02
C MET A 96 -7.19 -12.86 5.15
N PRO A 97 -7.24 -12.01 6.19
CA PRO A 97 -6.13 -11.11 6.50
C PRO A 97 -4.86 -11.91 6.81
N TRP A 98 -3.74 -11.53 6.20
CA TRP A 98 -2.44 -12.18 6.46
C TRP A 98 -1.49 -11.24 7.21
N PHE A 99 -1.21 -10.08 6.62
CA PHE A 99 -0.54 -8.95 7.23
C PHE A 99 -1.21 -7.68 6.72
N THR A 100 -0.97 -6.56 7.39
CA THR A 100 -1.46 -5.25 6.97
C THR A 100 -0.30 -4.29 6.98
N ASP A 101 -0.31 -3.38 6.02
CA ASP A 101 0.59 -2.24 5.98
C ASP A 101 -0.25 -0.95 5.99
N ALA A 102 0.41 0.14 6.33
CA ALA A 102 -0.12 1.49 6.25
C ALA A 102 1.04 2.44 5.91
N GLY A 103 0.74 3.55 5.24
CA GLY A 103 1.71 4.61 5.02
C GLY A 103 2.29 5.09 6.36
N LEU A 104 3.62 5.11 6.44
CA LEU A 104 4.36 5.59 7.61
C LEU A 104 5.39 6.62 7.17
N LEU A 105 5.58 7.64 8.01
CA LEU A 105 6.68 8.57 7.85
C LEU A 105 7.93 8.03 8.54
N TYR A 106 8.92 7.63 7.75
CA TYR A 106 10.27 7.35 8.24
C TYR A 106 11.10 8.62 8.20
N TYR A 107 11.83 8.90 9.28
CA TYR A 107 12.69 10.08 9.40
C TYR A 107 14.00 9.76 10.12
N ARG A 108 15.04 10.56 9.83
CA ARG A 108 16.36 10.44 10.45
C ARG A 108 16.41 11.24 11.75
N THR A 109 16.19 10.58 12.88
CA THR A 109 16.17 11.20 14.22
C THR A 109 17.46 11.98 14.51
N ASP A 110 18.60 11.43 14.13
CA ASP A 110 19.92 12.06 14.32
C ASP A 110 20.10 13.35 13.52
N LEU A 111 19.52 13.43 12.31
CA LEU A 111 19.51 14.65 11.52
C LEU A 111 18.53 15.68 12.12
N LEU A 112 17.34 15.26 12.54
CA LEU A 112 16.43 16.19 13.23
C LEU A 112 17.08 16.78 14.49
N GLU A 113 17.74 15.95 15.31
CA GLU A 113 18.49 16.39 16.48
C GLU A 113 19.65 17.35 16.12
N LYS A 114 20.44 17.03 15.09
CA LYS A 114 21.56 17.87 14.60
C LYS A 114 21.11 19.29 14.24
N TYR A 115 19.92 19.42 13.65
CA TYR A 115 19.35 20.71 13.23
C TYR A 115 18.37 21.31 14.26
N GLY A 116 18.20 20.70 15.43
CA GLY A 116 17.32 21.21 16.49
C GLY A 116 15.83 21.16 16.15
N LEU A 117 15.42 20.18 15.34
CA LEU A 117 14.07 19.98 14.83
C LEU A 117 13.35 18.85 15.58
N SER A 118 12.02 18.92 15.62
CA SER A 118 11.16 17.82 16.09
C SER A 118 10.62 17.02 14.91
N ALA A 119 10.11 15.81 15.19
CA ALA A 119 9.40 15.03 14.17
C ALA A 119 8.17 15.82 13.67
N PRO A 120 8.01 15.98 12.34
CA PRO A 120 6.92 16.79 11.80
C PRO A 120 5.57 16.10 12.01
N THR A 121 4.57 16.91 12.32
CA THR A 121 3.17 16.49 12.54
C THR A 121 2.23 17.01 11.45
N THR A 122 2.72 17.89 10.58
CA THR A 122 2.01 18.43 9.42
C THR A 122 2.90 18.39 8.18
N TRP A 123 2.29 18.47 6.99
CA TRP A 123 3.04 18.55 5.73
C TRP A 123 3.92 19.80 5.65
N ASP A 124 3.46 20.95 6.17
CA ASP A 124 4.24 22.19 6.19
C ASP A 124 5.49 22.04 7.10
N GLU A 125 5.35 21.37 8.24
CA GLU A 125 6.48 21.04 9.11
C GLU A 125 7.46 20.08 8.45
N LEU A 126 6.95 19.08 7.70
CA LEU A 126 7.79 18.16 6.94
C LEU A 126 8.59 18.91 5.87
N GLU A 127 7.95 19.79 5.11
CA GLU A 127 8.61 20.59 4.07
C GLU A 127 9.70 21.50 4.66
N ALA A 128 9.40 22.18 5.77
CA ALA A 128 10.37 23.04 6.44
C ALA A 128 11.58 22.24 7.00
N ALA A 129 11.31 21.11 7.63
CA ALA A 129 12.35 20.23 8.15
C ALA A 129 13.21 19.63 7.03
N ALA A 130 12.57 19.13 5.96
CA ALA A 130 13.23 18.57 4.80
C ALA A 130 14.15 19.57 4.11
N ASN A 131 13.70 20.82 3.91
CA ASN A 131 14.54 21.89 3.35
C ASN A 131 15.73 22.21 4.25
N THR A 132 15.50 22.43 5.54
CA THR A 132 16.56 22.78 6.51
C THR A 132 17.66 21.72 6.56
N VAL A 133 17.26 20.45 6.67
CA VAL A 133 18.20 19.33 6.71
C VAL A 133 18.90 19.19 5.37
N GLN A 134 18.17 19.27 4.25
CA GLN A 134 18.76 19.13 2.92
C GLN A 134 19.80 20.20 2.62
N GLU A 135 19.53 21.47 2.93
CA GLU A 135 20.48 22.57 2.73
C GLU A 135 21.77 22.36 3.54
N GLY A 136 21.64 21.91 4.79
CA GLY A 136 22.79 21.68 5.66
C GLY A 136 23.62 20.45 5.24
N GLU A 137 22.98 19.34 4.86
CA GLU A 137 23.67 18.12 4.46
C GLU A 137 24.30 18.22 3.07
N ARG A 138 23.77 19.07 2.17
CA ARG A 138 24.31 19.24 0.81
C ARG A 138 25.71 19.85 0.75
N ALA A 139 26.20 20.42 1.84
CA ALA A 139 27.59 20.85 1.93
C ALA A 139 28.58 19.68 1.85
N GLU A 140 28.18 18.50 2.34
CA GLU A 140 29.02 17.29 2.41
C GLU A 140 28.52 16.17 1.48
N ASN A 141 27.22 16.16 1.17
CA ASN A 141 26.59 15.18 0.31
C ASN A 141 25.67 15.87 -0.71
N ALA A 142 26.20 16.19 -1.89
CA ALA A 142 25.44 16.84 -2.96
C ALA A 142 24.20 16.04 -3.42
N ASP A 143 24.20 14.72 -3.22
CA ASP A 143 23.10 13.83 -3.59
C ASP A 143 22.02 13.70 -2.51
N PHE A 144 22.11 14.47 -1.42
CA PHE A 144 21.13 14.43 -0.34
C PHE A 144 19.78 15.04 -0.78
N TRP A 145 18.70 14.33 -0.43
CA TRP A 145 17.31 14.74 -0.64
C TRP A 145 16.54 14.71 0.68
N GLY A 146 15.74 15.75 0.92
CA GLY A 146 14.97 15.91 2.15
C GLY A 146 13.78 14.97 2.29
N PHE A 147 13.22 14.51 1.16
CA PHE A 147 12.10 13.58 1.14
C PHE A 147 12.12 12.68 -0.10
N VAL A 148 11.75 11.41 0.06
CA VAL A 148 11.57 10.44 -1.03
C VAL A 148 10.28 9.66 -0.77
N PHE A 149 9.57 9.35 -1.85
CA PHE A 149 8.30 8.61 -1.84
C PHE A 149 8.16 7.84 -3.17
N GLN A 150 7.09 7.07 -3.33
CA GLN A 150 6.84 6.31 -4.56
C GLN A 150 5.97 7.14 -5.50
N ALA A 151 6.55 7.64 -6.59
CA ALA A 151 5.84 8.49 -7.56
C ALA A 151 5.82 7.92 -8.98
N ASN A 152 6.21 6.65 -9.16
CA ASN A 152 6.03 5.98 -10.44
C ASN A 152 4.54 5.78 -10.76
N ALA A 153 4.19 5.67 -12.04
CA ALA A 153 2.82 5.43 -12.49
C ALA A 153 2.41 3.96 -12.27
N TYR A 154 2.18 3.58 -11.01
CA TYR A 154 1.75 2.25 -10.57
C TYR A 154 0.81 2.35 -9.36
N GLU A 155 0.41 1.21 -8.80
CA GLU A 155 -0.54 1.12 -7.69
C GLU A 155 -0.11 1.97 -6.46
N GLY A 156 1.16 1.95 -6.04
CA GLY A 156 1.57 2.68 -4.84
C GLY A 156 1.51 4.22 -4.96
N LEU A 157 1.51 4.79 -6.17
CA LEU A 157 1.20 6.21 -6.34
C LEU A 157 -0.28 6.51 -6.02
N THR A 158 -1.19 5.54 -6.21
CA THR A 158 -2.58 5.64 -5.76
C THR A 158 -2.66 5.72 -4.24
N CYS A 159 -1.86 4.91 -3.53
CA CYS A 159 -1.77 4.93 -2.07
C CYS A 159 -1.26 6.29 -1.56
N ASN A 160 -0.13 6.77 -2.09
CA ASN A 160 0.39 8.10 -1.76
C ASN A 160 -0.62 9.22 -2.05
N GLY A 161 -1.28 9.17 -3.21
CA GLY A 161 -2.31 10.14 -3.60
C GLY A 161 -3.50 10.16 -2.63
N LEU A 162 -3.97 8.99 -2.19
CA LEU A 162 -5.04 8.87 -1.20
C LEU A 162 -4.62 9.44 0.15
N GLU A 163 -3.40 9.18 0.62
CA GLU A 163 -2.88 9.69 1.89
C GLU A 163 -2.80 11.22 1.88
N TRP A 164 -2.28 11.82 0.81
CA TRP A 164 -2.20 13.28 0.66
C TRP A 164 -3.59 13.90 0.61
N GLN A 165 -4.49 13.35 -0.22
CA GLN A 165 -5.85 13.87 -0.37
C GLN A 165 -6.63 13.78 0.94
N TYR A 166 -6.61 12.61 1.59
CA TYR A 166 -7.36 12.37 2.82
C TYR A 166 -6.85 13.24 3.97
N SER A 167 -5.53 13.31 4.16
CA SER A 167 -4.93 14.16 5.21
C SER A 167 -5.17 15.65 4.99
N ASN A 168 -5.41 16.08 3.74
CA ASN A 168 -5.78 17.46 3.42
C ASN A 168 -7.32 17.69 3.43
N GLY A 169 -8.12 16.71 3.86
CA GLY A 169 -9.58 16.84 3.92
C GLY A 169 -10.28 16.79 2.57
N GLY A 170 -9.66 16.16 1.56
CA GLY A 170 -10.19 16.00 0.20
C GLY A 170 -11.03 14.74 -0.02
N GLY A 171 -11.28 13.94 1.02
CA GLY A 171 -12.06 12.69 0.94
C GLY A 171 -11.24 11.47 0.48
N ARG A 172 -11.92 10.38 0.13
CA ARG A 172 -11.33 9.06 -0.19
C ARG A 172 -11.32 8.70 -1.68
N ILE A 173 -11.37 9.70 -2.57
CA ILE A 173 -11.46 9.56 -4.04
C ILE A 173 -12.84 9.03 -4.51
N VAL A 174 -13.28 7.90 -3.96
CA VAL A 174 -14.59 7.28 -4.19
C VAL A 174 -15.23 7.00 -2.84
N GLU A 175 -16.45 7.49 -2.65
CA GLU A 175 -17.17 7.41 -1.38
C GLU A 175 -18.61 6.96 -1.61
N ASP A 176 -19.21 6.29 -0.62
CA ASP A 176 -20.65 6.07 -0.58
C ASP A 176 -21.31 7.31 0.04
N VAL A 177 -22.10 8.01 -0.75
CA VAL A 177 -22.89 9.17 -0.33
C VAL A 177 -24.35 8.81 -0.53
N ASP A 178 -25.08 8.64 0.58
CA ASP A 178 -26.51 8.31 0.59
C ASP A 178 -26.86 7.03 -0.21
N GLY A 179 -26.01 6.00 -0.14
CA GLY A 179 -26.19 4.73 -0.86
C GLY A 179 -25.77 4.81 -2.32
N THR A 180 -25.08 5.88 -2.73
CA THR A 180 -24.61 6.10 -4.09
C THR A 180 -23.09 6.25 -4.11
N THR A 181 -22.41 5.34 -4.83
CA THR A 181 -20.99 5.45 -5.12
C THR A 181 -20.70 6.72 -5.91
N THR A 182 -19.99 7.65 -5.29
CA THR A 182 -19.71 8.99 -5.82
C THR A 182 -18.21 9.21 -5.92
N VAL A 183 -17.76 9.78 -7.04
CA VAL A 183 -16.35 10.19 -7.22
C VAL A 183 -16.17 11.59 -6.63
N THR A 184 -15.40 11.70 -5.56
CA THR A 184 -15.18 12.96 -4.81
C THR A 184 -13.83 13.61 -5.09
N LEU A 185 -13.05 13.08 -6.06
CA LEU A 185 -11.70 13.54 -6.40
C LEU A 185 -11.58 15.03 -6.78
N ASN A 186 -12.59 15.61 -7.45
CA ASN A 186 -12.48 16.99 -7.95
C ASN A 186 -13.01 18.01 -6.94
N ASN A 187 -12.18 18.35 -5.95
CA ASN A 187 -12.47 19.39 -4.96
C ASN A 187 -11.21 20.20 -4.60
N GLU A 188 -11.40 21.37 -3.99
CA GLU A 188 -10.30 22.31 -3.69
C GLU A 188 -9.22 21.71 -2.78
N ASN A 189 -9.61 20.88 -1.81
CA ASN A 189 -8.67 20.22 -0.90
C ASN A 189 -7.84 19.14 -1.60
N ALA A 190 -8.46 18.37 -2.50
CA ALA A 190 -7.74 17.40 -3.32
C ALA A 190 -6.76 18.10 -4.27
N ILE A 191 -7.19 19.15 -4.97
CA ILE A 191 -6.32 19.94 -5.85
C ILE A 191 -5.11 20.47 -5.07
N ALA A 192 -5.35 21.05 -3.88
CA ALA A 192 -4.27 21.56 -3.03
C ALA A 192 -3.29 20.47 -2.59
N ALA A 193 -3.77 19.26 -2.29
CA ALA A 193 -2.91 18.14 -1.91
C ALA A 193 -1.99 17.70 -3.07
N PHE A 194 -2.54 17.55 -4.28
CA PHE A 194 -1.75 17.15 -5.45
C PHE A 194 -0.80 18.25 -5.93
N GLU A 195 -1.19 19.52 -5.87
CA GLU A 195 -0.28 20.64 -6.20
C GLU A 195 0.85 20.75 -5.18
N ARG A 196 0.58 20.53 -3.88
CA ARG A 196 1.63 20.43 -2.86
C ARG A 196 2.61 19.29 -3.18
N ALA A 197 2.10 18.08 -3.44
CA ALA A 197 2.92 16.93 -3.74
C ALA A 197 3.79 17.12 -5.00
N ARG A 198 3.23 17.74 -6.04
CA ARG A 198 3.97 18.18 -7.23
C ARG A 198 5.10 19.14 -6.88
N GLY A 199 4.84 20.09 -5.98
CA GLY A 199 5.81 21.09 -5.54
C GLY A 199 7.04 20.52 -4.86
N TRP A 200 6.96 19.31 -4.29
CA TRP A 200 8.11 18.63 -3.68
C TRP A 200 9.13 18.14 -4.72
N ILE A 201 8.69 17.85 -5.94
CA ILE A 201 9.55 17.28 -7.00
C ILE A 201 10.49 18.36 -7.53
N GLY A 202 11.79 18.09 -7.46
CA GLY A 202 12.86 19.03 -7.82
C GLY A 202 13.21 20.03 -6.70
N THR A 203 12.51 20.01 -5.58
CA THR A 203 12.79 20.87 -4.42
C THR A 203 13.36 20.04 -3.26
N ILE A 204 12.51 19.34 -2.52
CA ILE A 204 12.89 18.46 -1.41
C ILE A 204 12.94 16.98 -1.81
N ALA A 205 12.33 16.63 -2.96
CA ALA A 205 12.37 15.29 -3.54
C ALA A 205 13.06 15.30 -4.91
N PRO A 206 13.82 14.25 -5.27
CA PRO A 206 14.48 14.17 -6.56
C PRO A 206 13.50 14.09 -7.71
N GLU A 207 13.85 14.60 -8.90
CA GLU A 207 13.05 14.37 -10.12
C GLU A 207 12.86 12.88 -10.41
N GLY A 208 13.87 12.07 -10.07
CA GLY A 208 13.86 10.62 -10.21
C GLY A 208 12.82 9.89 -9.34
N VAL A 209 12.19 10.58 -8.38
CA VAL A 209 11.11 10.01 -7.54
C VAL A 209 9.96 9.45 -8.39
N THR A 210 9.76 10.01 -9.59
CA THR A 210 8.80 9.56 -10.61
C THR A 210 9.10 8.17 -11.20
N THR A 211 10.21 7.55 -10.81
CA THR A 211 10.58 6.17 -11.17
C THR A 211 10.53 5.22 -9.98
N TYR A 212 10.40 5.73 -8.76
CA TYR A 212 10.46 4.93 -7.54
C TYR A 212 9.16 4.16 -7.32
N GLN A 213 9.31 2.88 -6.97
CA GLN A 213 8.26 1.96 -6.57
C GLN A 213 8.60 1.39 -5.17
N GLU A 214 7.61 0.81 -4.50
CA GLU A 214 7.85 -0.05 -3.34
C GLU A 214 8.76 -1.22 -3.73
N ALA A 215 9.65 -1.60 -2.81
CA ALA A 215 10.69 -2.60 -3.03
C ALA A 215 10.31 -3.94 -2.38
#